data_AF-A0A7Y2IU73-F1
#
_entry.id   AF-A0A7Y2IU73-F1
#
_cell.length_a   1.000
_cell.length_b   1.000
_cell.length_c   1.000
_cell.angle_alpha   90.00
_cell.angle_beta   90.00
_cell.angle_gamma   90.00
#
_symmetry.space_group_name_H-M   'P 1'
#
loop_
_entity.id
_entity.type
_entity.pdbx_description
1 polymer ?
#
loop_
_entity_poly.entity_id
_entity_poly.type
_entity_poly.pdbx_seq_one_letter_code
_entity_poly.pdbx_strand_id
1 'polypeptide(L)' 'MSDRPRLYSDLAGWFHLLTAPEDYAEEAATYRRIIDEFVKRPVNEVLELGSGGGNNASHLKAHYSLTLTDLS' A
#
# COMPACT_ATOMS: atom_id res chain seq x y z
N MET A 1 -2.79 27.09 -3.80
CA MET A 1 -3.08 25.64 -3.94
C MET A 1 -3.70 25.22 -2.63
N SER A 2 -4.87 24.57 -2.68
CA SER A 2 -5.72 24.25 -1.51
C SER A 2 -4.91 23.77 -0.29
N ASP A 3 -5.30 24.22 0.90
CA ASP A 3 -4.76 23.76 2.19
C ASP A 3 -4.96 22.23 2.29
N ARG A 4 -3.97 21.45 1.86
CA ARG A 4 -4.02 19.99 1.96
C ARG A 4 -3.98 19.64 3.46
N PRO A 5 -4.74 18.62 3.91
CA PRO A 5 -4.60 18.14 5.28
C PRO A 5 -3.12 17.83 5.60
N ARG A 6 -2.64 18.24 6.76
CA ARG A 6 -1.23 18.09 7.18
C ARG A 6 -0.72 16.65 7.20
N LEU A 7 -1.64 15.68 7.32
CA LEU A 7 -1.33 14.25 7.20
C LEU A 7 -0.82 13.85 5.80
N TYR A 8 -1.01 14.69 4.79
CA TYR A 8 -0.44 14.52 3.45
C TYR A 8 0.81 15.40 3.22
N SER A 9 1.40 15.95 4.28
CA SER A 9 2.62 16.76 4.20
C SER A 9 3.45 16.61 5.46
N ASP A 10 3.50 17.62 6.32
CA ASP A 10 4.42 17.71 7.44
C ASP A 10 4.09 16.79 8.62
N LEU A 11 2.89 16.21 8.65
CA LEU A 11 2.48 15.18 9.60
C LEU A 11 2.38 13.78 8.98
N ALA A 12 2.81 13.57 7.74
CA ALA A 12 2.72 12.26 7.07
C ALA A 12 3.42 11.14 7.86
N GLY A 13 4.55 11.45 8.52
CA GLY A 13 5.26 10.48 9.37
C GLY A 13 4.47 9.99 10.59
N TRP A 14 3.35 10.63 10.95
CA TRP A 14 2.48 10.22 12.04
C TRP A 14 1.29 9.38 11.59
N PHE A 15 1.14 9.13 10.28
CA PHE A 15 0.01 8.40 9.72
C PHE A 15 -0.18 7.03 10.38
N HIS A 16 0.91 6.33 10.68
CA HIS A 16 0.87 5.01 11.31
C HIS A 16 0.35 5.01 12.76
N LEU A 17 0.22 6.18 13.41
CA LEU A 17 -0.47 6.29 14.71
C LEU A 17 -1.98 6.18 14.57
N LEU A 18 -2.54 6.54 13.41
CA LEU A 18 -3.97 6.42 13.13
C LEU A 18 -4.33 5.01 12.67
N THR A 19 -3.41 4.35 11.98
CA THR A 19 -3.62 3.02 11.44
C THR A 19 -2.28 2.29 11.28
N ALA A 20 -2.11 1.22 12.05
CA ALA A 20 -0.84 0.53 12.12
C ALA A 20 -0.65 -0.35 10.88
N PRO A 21 0.57 -0.50 10.33
CA PRO A 21 0.82 -1.40 9.21
C PRO A 21 0.31 -2.82 9.49
N GLU A 22 0.42 -3.31 10.72
CA GLU A 22 0.00 -4.65 11.13
C GLU A 22 -1.50 -4.90 10.89
N ASP A 23 -2.34 -3.87 11.01
CA ASP A 23 -3.78 -3.96 10.78
C ASP A 23 -4.13 -4.26 9.31
N TYR A 24 -3.18 -4.06 8.38
CA TYR A 24 -3.34 -4.31 6.95
C TYR A 24 -2.93 -5.72 6.52
N ALA A 25 -2.47 -6.58 7.43
CA ALA A 25 -2.02 -7.93 7.07
C ALA A 25 -3.14 -8.76 6.40
N GLU A 26 -4.38 -8.67 6.91
CA GLU A 26 -5.54 -9.38 6.37
C GLU A 26 -5.94 -8.83 4.98
N GLU A 27 -5.93 -7.51 4.81
CA GLU A 27 -6.25 -6.87 3.55
C GLU A 27 -5.21 -7.22 2.46
N ALA A 28 -3.92 -7.12 2.80
CA ALA A 28 -2.82 -7.52 1.93
C ALA A 28 -2.89 -9.00 1.53
N ALA A 29 -3.22 -9.89 2.47
CA ALA A 29 -3.44 -11.31 2.17
C ALA A 29 -4.62 -11.53 1.21
N THR A 30 -5.67 -10.72 1.34
CA THR A 30 -6.81 -10.74 0.41
C THR A 30 -6.40 -10.33 -1.01
N TYR A 31 -5.63 -9.25 -1.16
CA TYR A 31 -5.10 -8.83 -2.46
C TYR A 31 -4.20 -9.91 -3.07
N ARG A 32 -3.30 -10.49 -2.27
CA ARG A 32 -2.44 -11.59 -2.70
C ARG A 32 -3.26 -12.77 -3.23
N ARG A 33 -4.28 -13.21 -2.49
CA ARG A 33 -5.15 -14.31 -2.89
C ARG A 33 -5.86 -14.02 -4.21
N ILE A 34 -6.40 -12.82 -4.38
CA ILE A 34 -7.10 -12.43 -5.61
C ILE A 34 -6.15 -12.47 -6.81
N ILE A 35 -4.93 -11.95 -6.66
CA ILE A 35 -3.93 -11.97 -7.74
C ILE A 35 -3.61 -13.41 -8.13
N ASP A 36 -3.32 -14.27 -7.15
CA ASP A 36 -2.95 -15.66 -7.40
C ASP A 36 -4.10 -16.49 -8.00
N GLU A 37 -5.33 -16.24 -7.58
CA GLU A 37 -6.51 -17.01 -7.99
C GLU A 37 -6.97 -16.66 -9.41
N PHE A 38 -6.94 -15.37 -9.77
CA PHE A 38 -7.58 -14.89 -11.00
C PHE A 38 -6.61 -14.52 -12.12
N VAL A 39 -5.34 -14.24 -11.82
CA VAL A 39 -4.38 -13.88 -12.86
C VAL A 39 -3.81 -15.15 -13.50
N LYS A 40 -4.10 -15.36 -14.78
CA LYS A 40 -3.70 -16.57 -15.54
C LYS A 40 -2.22 -16.63 -15.93
N ARG A 41 -1.39 -15.75 -15.37
CA ARG A 41 0.06 -15.67 -15.64
C ARG A 41 0.80 -15.36 -14.35
N PRO A 42 2.09 -15.74 -14.22
CA PRO A 42 2.91 -15.33 -13.09
C PRO A 42 2.93 -13.81 -12.94
N VAL A 43 2.75 -13.32 -11.72
CA VAL A 43 2.85 -11.91 -11.36
C VAL A 43 4.09 -11.73 -10.49
N ASN A 44 5.06 -10.97 -10.98
CA ASN A 44 6.30 -10.66 -10.26
C ASN A 44 6.39 -9.19 -9.88
N GLU A 45 5.70 -8.32 -10.62
CA GLU A 45 5.74 -6.87 -10.47
C GLU A 45 4.33 -6.32 -10.32
N VAL A 46 4.13 -5.46 -9.32
CA VAL A 46 2.83 -4.83 -9.01
C VAL A 46 3.02 -3.33 -8.86
N LEU A 47 2.11 -2.55 -9.46
CA LEU A 47 2.01 -1.11 -9.30
C LEU A 47 0.86 -0.78 -8.34
N GLU A 48 1.18 -0.12 -7.23
CA GLU A 48 0.19 0.42 -6.30
C GLU A 48 0.02 1.92 -6.53
N LEU A 49 -1.22 2.32 -6.82
CA LEU A 49 -1.60 3.71 -7.06
C LEU A 49 -2.28 4.27 -5.81
N GLY A 50 -1.79 5.39 -5.28
CA GLY A 50 -2.27 5.95 -4.03
C GLY A 50 -1.84 5.14 -2.80
N SER A 51 -0.56 4.72 -2.77
CA SER A 51 -0.04 3.83 -1.72
C SER A 51 -0.03 4.45 -0.32
N GLY A 52 -0.15 5.77 -0.21
CA GLY A 52 -0.10 6.50 1.06
C GLY A 52 1.12 6.12 1.89
N GLY A 53 0.89 5.78 3.17
CA GLY A 53 1.93 5.29 4.09
C GLY A 53 2.50 3.90 3.76
N GLY A 54 2.03 3.23 2.71
CA GLY A 54 2.58 1.95 2.25
C GLY A 54 2.22 0.76 3.15
N ASN A 55 1.11 0.83 3.89
CA ASN A 55 0.71 -0.24 4.81
C ASN A 55 0.50 -1.58 4.09
N ASN A 56 -0.30 -1.61 3.02
CA ASN A 56 -0.47 -2.82 2.20
C ASN A 56 0.85 -3.27 1.54
N ALA A 57 1.57 -2.31 0.93
CA ALA A 57 2.87 -2.57 0.30
C ALA A 57 3.89 -3.23 1.24
N SER A 58 3.89 -2.86 2.53
CA SER A 58 4.82 -3.40 3.53
C SER A 58 4.68 -4.91 3.74
N HIS A 59 3.49 -5.46 3.50
CA HIS A 59 3.23 -6.91 3.52
C HIS A 59 3.44 -7.55 2.14
N LEU A 60 2.96 -6.90 1.08
CA LEU A 60 3.00 -7.44 -0.29
C LEU A 60 4.42 -7.54 -0.86
N LYS A 61 5.36 -6.71 -0.39
CA LYS A 61 6.77 -6.73 -0.83
C LYS A 61 7.51 -8.03 -0.53
N ALA A 62 6.99 -8.87 0.37
CA ALA A 62 7.53 -10.21 0.61
C ALA A 62 7.24 -11.18 -0.55
N HIS A 63 6.33 -10.81 -1.45
CA HIS A 63 5.80 -11.67 -2.50
C HIS A 63 6.01 -11.11 -3.91
N TYR A 64 6.05 -9.78 -4.04
CA TYR A 64 6.16 -9.09 -5.32
C TYR A 64 7.22 -7.98 -5.27
N SER A 65 7.77 -7.66 -6.43
CA SER A 65 8.46 -6.39 -6.64
C SER A 65 7.42 -5.28 -6.79
N LEU A 66 7.47 -4.27 -5.93
CA LEU A 66 6.46 -3.21 -5.88
C LEU A 66 7.00 -1.90 -6.43
N THR A 67 6.21 -1.27 -7.30
CA THR A 67 6.33 0.16 -7.60
C THR A 67 5.17 0.87 -6.93
N LEU A 68 5.46 1.90 -6.14
CA LEU A 68 4.47 2.63 -5.37
C LEU A 68 4.39 4.07 -5.88
N THR A 69 3.18 4.62 -5.94
CA THR A 69 2.96 6.02 -6.33
C THR A 69 1.92 6.66 -5.43
N ASP A 70 2.13 7.94 -5.13
CA ASP A 70 1.18 8.77 -4.39
C ASP A 70 1.32 10.24 -4.85
N LEU A 71 0.30 11.08 -4.59
CA LEU A 71 0.28 12.51 -4.93
C LEU A 71 0.77 13.42 -3.81
N SER A 72 0.88 12.87 -2.60
CA SER A 72 1.29 13.58 -1.39
C SER A 72 2.78 13.90 -1.35
#